data_AF-A0A7J2JHL0-F1
#
_entry.id   AF-A0A7J2JHL0-F1
#
_cell.length_a   1.000
_cell.length_b   1.000
_cell.length_c   1.000
_cell.angle_alpha   90.00
_cell.angle_beta   90.00
_cell.angle_gamma   90.00
#
_symmetry.space_group_name_H-M   'P 1'
#
loop_
_entity.id
_entity.type
_entity.pdbx_description
1 polymer ?
#
loop_
_entity_poly.entity_id
_entity_poly.type
_entity_poly.pdbx_seq_one_letter_code
_entity_poly.pdbx_strand_id
1 'polypeptide(L)' 'MVLQELKSLSARGLRGPAPSFDEIHIARALCLLHDNPPLGRIALSKSLGIGEGAARTLIKKLSSLG' A
#
# COMPACT_ATOMS: atom_id res chain seq x y z
N MET A 1 -9.92 4.22 -15.72
CA MET A 1 -10.55 3.20 -14.85
C MET A 1 -9.62 2.81 -13.70
N VAL A 2 -8.46 2.21 -13.96
CA VAL A 2 -7.51 1.75 -12.91
C VAL A 2 -7.07 2.83 -11.93
N LEU A 3 -6.73 4.04 -12.39
CA LEU A 3 -6.30 5.12 -11.49
C LEU A 3 -7.39 5.54 -10.49
N GLN A 4 -8.67 5.49 -10.89
CA GLN A 4 -9.79 5.80 -10.00
C GLN A 4 -9.97 4.71 -8.94
N GLU A 5 -9.77 3.44 -9.32
CA GLU A 5 -9.75 2.32 -8.37
C GLU A 5 -8.64 2.51 -7.33
N LEU A 6 -7.41 2.81 -7.77
CA LEU A 6 -6.29 3.03 -6.86
C LEU A 6 -6.51 4.22 -5.91
N LYS A 7 -7.09 5.32 -6.41
CA LYS A 7 -7.49 6.46 -5.56
C LYS A 7 -8.57 6.09 -4.56
N SER A 8 -9.55 5.29 -4.97
CA SER A 8 -10.57 4.78 -4.04
C SER A 8 -9.94 3.88 -2.97
N LEU A 9 -8.91 3.12 -3.33
CA LEU A 9 -8.18 2.24 -2.42
C LEU A 9 -7.27 3.01 -1.47
N SER A 10 -6.71 4.16 -1.84
CA SER A 10 -6.01 5.02 -0.88
C SER A 10 -7.01 5.64 0.12
N ALA A 11 -8.22 6.01 -0.34
CA ALA A 11 -9.23 6.70 0.47
C ALA A 11 -10.19 5.81 1.31
N ARG A 12 -10.48 4.56 0.93
CA ARG A 12 -11.52 3.71 1.58
C ARG A 12 -11.18 3.33 3.03
N GLY A 13 -12.20 3.24 3.89
CA GLY A 13 -12.10 2.56 5.20
C GLY A 13 -11.43 3.35 6.33
N LEU A 14 -11.36 4.68 6.21
CA LEU A 14 -10.66 5.53 7.17
C LEU A 14 -11.62 6.06 8.25
N ARG A 15 -11.47 5.55 9.47
CA ARG A 15 -11.82 6.29 10.70
C ARG A 15 -10.50 6.83 11.25
N GLY A 16 -10.32 8.15 11.25
CA GLY A 16 -9.07 8.81 11.67
C GLY A 16 -8.36 9.56 10.53
N PRO A 17 -7.11 10.03 10.76
CA PRO A 17 -6.35 10.81 9.80
C PRO A 17 -6.05 10.05 8.51
N ALA A 18 -5.83 10.81 7.42
CA ALA A 18 -5.50 10.25 6.11
C ALA A 18 -4.21 9.39 6.19
N PRO A 19 -4.14 8.29 5.43
CA PRO A 19 -2.96 7.45 5.37
C PRO A 19 -1.79 8.23 4.77
N SER A 20 -0.58 7.95 5.23
CA SER A 20 0.66 8.54 4.70
C SER A 20 1.10 7.91 3.36
N PHE A 21 0.19 7.26 2.64
CA PHE A 21 0.44 6.64 1.34
C PHE A 21 -0.72 6.92 0.38
N ASP A 22 -0.43 6.91 -0.91
CA ASP A 22 -1.36 7.25 -2.00
C ASP A 22 -1.41 6.15 -3.07
N GLU A 23 -2.09 6.42 -4.19
CA GLU A 23 -2.18 5.52 -5.33
C GLU A 23 -0.83 5.11 -5.94
N ILE A 24 0.18 5.97 -5.92
CA ILE A 24 1.54 5.68 -6.45
C ILE A 24 2.18 4.62 -5.56
N HIS A 25 2.07 4.77 -4.25
CA HIS A 25 2.59 3.79 -3.30
C HIS A 25 1.90 2.44 -3.43
N ILE A 26 0.57 2.42 -3.66
CA ILE A 26 -0.19 1.19 -3.90
C ILE A 26 0.30 0.50 -5.17
N ALA A 27 0.38 1.22 -6.29
CA ALA A 27 0.85 0.67 -7.56
C ALA A 27 2.27 0.12 -7.44
N ARG A 28 3.17 0.89 -6.81
CA ARG A 28 4.56 0.48 -6.62
C ARG A 28 4.67 -0.75 -5.71
N ALA A 29 3.85 -0.85 -4.67
CA ALA A 29 3.82 -2.02 -3.80
C ALA A 29 3.43 -3.28 -4.56
N LEU A 30 2.41 -3.21 -5.43
CA LEU A 30 1.99 -4.35 -6.25
C LEU A 30 3.10 -4.81 -7.20
N CYS A 31 3.81 -3.87 -7.85
CA CYS A 31 4.98 -4.20 -8.67
C CYS A 31 6.08 -4.87 -7.84
N LEU A 32 6.45 -4.30 -6.69
CA LEU A 32 7.50 -4.85 -5.83
C LEU A 32 7.17 -6.26 -5.30
N LEU A 33 5.92 -6.48 -4.92
CA LEU A 33 5.43 -7.78 -4.43
C LEU A 33 5.40 -8.84 -5.54
N HIS A 34 5.15 -8.43 -6.79
CA HIS A 34 5.21 -9.32 -7.96
C HIS A 34 6.64 -9.64 -8.37
N ASP A 35 7.50 -8.61 -8.45
CA ASP A 35 8.85 -8.73 -9.01
C ASP A 35 9.84 -9.42 -8.05
N ASN A 36 9.66 -9.29 -6.72
CA ASN A 36 10.65 -9.74 -5.73
C ASN A 36 10.05 -10.48 -4.51
N PRO A 37 9.43 -11.66 -4.67
CA PRO A 37 9.02 -12.48 -3.53
C PRO A 37 10.21 -13.26 -2.93
N PRO A 38 10.34 -13.37 -1.59
CA PRO A 38 9.50 -12.80 -0.53
C PRO A 38 9.98 -11.40 -0.07
N LEU A 39 9.08 -10.41 -0.09
CA LEU A 39 9.34 -9.06 0.41
C LEU A 39 8.68 -8.83 1.78
N GLY A 40 9.49 -8.73 2.83
CA GLY A 40 9.00 -8.46 4.18
C GLY A 40 8.52 -7.01 4.37
N ARG A 41 7.68 -6.78 5.39
CA ARG A 41 7.10 -5.44 5.69
C ARG A 41 8.14 -4.32 5.82
N ILE A 42 9.26 -4.58 6.50
CA ILE A 42 10.34 -3.59 6.71
C ILE A 42 11.03 -3.26 5.37
N ALA A 43 11.24 -4.26 4.52
CA ALA A 43 11.82 -4.04 3.20
C ALA A 43 10.85 -3.25 2.30
N LEU A 44 9.55 -3.56 2.39
CA LEU A 44 8.50 -2.83 1.68
C LEU A 44 8.42 -1.36 2.14
N SER A 45 8.45 -1.10 3.45
CA SER A 45 8.39 0.28 3.96
C SER A 45 9.57 1.12 3.49
N LYS A 46 10.78 0.55 3.51
CA LYS A 46 11.99 1.19 2.97
C LYS A 46 11.91 1.43 1.47
N SER A 47 11.43 0.44 0.72
CA SER A 47 11.33 0.53 -0.75
C SER A 47 10.28 1.54 -1.22
N LEU A 48 9.24 1.75 -0.41
CA LEU A 48 8.17 2.71 -0.68
C LEU A 48 8.43 4.09 -0.07
N GLY A 49 9.43 4.25 0.81
CA GLY A 49 9.70 5.51 1.50
C GLY A 49 8.61 5.92 2.50
N ILE A 50 7.85 4.95 3.04
CA ILE A 50 6.76 5.20 4.00
C ILE A 50 7.09 4.64 5.39
N GLY A 51 6.44 5.19 6.42
CA GLY A 51 6.57 4.68 7.79
C GLY A 51 6.08 3.23 7.93
N GLU A 52 6.63 2.49 8.90
CA GLU A 52 6.27 1.07 9.10
C GLU A 52 4.78 0.84 9.39
N GLY A 53 4.14 1.78 10.10
CA GLY A 53 2.70 1.75 10.35
C GLY A 53 1.86 1.94 9.07
N ALA A 54 2.33 2.79 8.15
CA ALA A 54 1.73 2.98 6.84
C ALA A 54 1.89 1.72 5.99
N ALA A 55 3.07 1.10 5.98
CA ALA A 55 3.31 -0.18 5.31
C ALA A 55 2.44 -1.32 5.89
N ARG A 56 2.28 -1.40 7.22
CA ARG A 56 1.37 -2.35 7.86
C ARG A 56 -0.07 -2.15 7.38
N THR A 57 -0.52 -0.90 7.35
CA THR A 57 -1.88 -0.55 6.92
C THR A 57 -2.09 -0.90 5.45
N LEU A 58 -1.13 -0.56 4.59
CA LEU A 58 -1.14 -0.89 3.16
C LEU A 58 -1.26 -2.40 2.95
N ILE A 59 -0.38 -3.20 3.57
CA ILE A 59 -0.41 -4.68 3.45
C ILE A 59 -1.75 -5.21 3.92
N LYS A 60 -2.23 -4.81 5.10
CA LYS A 60 -3.53 -5.24 5.63
C LYS A 60 -4.67 -4.93 4.66
N LYS A 61 -4.61 -3.77 4.01
CA LYS A 61 -5.63 -3.33 3.05
C LYS A 61 -5.60 -4.17 1.78
N LEU A 62 -4.41 -4.42 1.23
CA LEU A 62 -4.22 -5.28 0.05
C LEU A 62 -4.67 -6.71 0.32
N SER A 63 -4.23 -7.32 1.44
CA SER A 63 -4.64 -8.69 1.81
C SER A 63 -6.12 -8.83 2.16
N SER A 64 -6.81 -7.75 2.53
CA SER A 64 -8.26 -7.77 2.76
C SER A 64 -9.07 -7.82 1.46
N LEU A 65 -8.43 -7.61 0.31
CA LEU A 65 -9.08 -7.62 -1.01
C LEU A 65 -8.93 -8.98 -1.73
N GLY A 66 -8.10 -9.90 -1.20
CA GLY A 66 -7.82 -11.22 -1.76
C GLY A 66 -6.57 -11.85 -1.19
#